data_AF-A0A423UJS3-F1
#
_entry.id   AF-A0A423UJS3-F1
#
_cell.length_a   1.000
_cell.length_b   1.000
_cell.length_c   1.000
_cell.angle_alpha   90.00
_cell.angle_beta   90.00
_cell.angle_gamma   90.00
#
_symmetry.space_group_name_H-M   'P 1'
#
loop_
_entity.id
_entity.type
_entity.pdbx_description
1 polymer ?
#
loop_
_entity_poly.entity_id
_entity_poly.type
_entity_poly.pdbx_seq_one_letter_code
_entity_poly.pdbx_strand_id
1 'polypeptide(L)'
;MAAYGLLIDYEYCTNCGSCQVTCKEEHGYPVGKTGIKVLSDGPWKIDGKRWNWNHFPVLTDLCDLCAERTGRGREPSCVHHCLANVISYGTVEELSKKLDRKPKQFLMVPQYNPLEAKGAFVPSRKSAHRAAHIEVQGTGKASYAVHRHDTKVGEIDETAVLEGEQPTSACE
;
A
#
# COMPACT_ATOMS: atom_id res chain seq x y z
N MET A 1 2.99 -8.85 22.69
CA MET A 1 3.79 -7.61 22.55
C MET A 1 2.94 -6.56 21.84
N ALA A 2 3.03 -5.29 22.24
CA ALA A 2 2.34 -4.21 21.55
C ALA A 2 2.97 -3.98 20.17
N ALA A 3 2.14 -3.80 19.14
CA ALA A 3 2.62 -3.41 17.82
C ALA A 3 2.90 -1.90 17.81
N TYR A 4 4.01 -1.51 17.19
CA TYR A 4 4.39 -0.11 16.98
C TYR A 4 4.24 0.27 15.52
N GLY A 5 4.04 1.55 15.25
CA GLY A 5 3.90 2.04 13.89
C GLY A 5 4.17 3.53 13.77
N LEU A 6 3.89 4.05 12.58
CA LEU A 6 3.94 5.47 12.27
C LEU A 6 2.57 5.95 11.79
N LEU A 7 2.08 7.02 12.41
CA LEU A 7 0.90 7.75 11.96
C LEU A 7 1.37 8.96 11.14
N ILE A 8 0.92 9.05 9.90
CA ILE A 8 1.42 10.03 8.93
C ILE A 8 0.27 10.90 8.47
N ASP A 9 0.40 12.20 8.71
CA ASP A 9 -0.52 13.23 8.28
C ASP A 9 -0.08 13.81 6.93
N TYR A 10 -0.79 13.44 5.87
CA TYR A 10 -0.44 13.91 4.53
C TYR A 10 -1.12 15.23 4.16
N GLU A 11 -1.96 15.79 5.03
CA GLU A 11 -2.58 17.09 4.77
C GLU A 11 -1.56 18.21 4.68
N TYR A 12 -0.52 18.15 5.52
CA TYR A 12 0.52 19.19 5.61
C TYR A 12 1.89 18.72 5.13
N CYS A 13 1.99 17.53 4.53
CA CYS A 13 3.25 17.08 3.98
C CYS A 13 3.66 17.93 2.76
N THR A 14 4.81 18.59 2.84
CA THR A 14 5.33 19.47 1.78
C THR A 14 6.33 18.78 0.84
N ASN A 15 6.52 17.46 0.98
CA ASN A 15 7.53 16.70 0.23
C ASN A 15 8.95 17.31 0.29
N CYS A 16 9.38 17.77 1.46
CA CYS A 16 10.73 18.32 1.66
C CYS A 16 11.86 17.28 1.57
N GLY A 17 11.55 15.98 1.59
CA GLY A 17 12.54 14.90 1.52
C GLY A 17 13.36 14.65 2.79
N SER A 18 13.19 15.45 3.85
CA SER A 18 13.96 15.32 5.10
C SER A 18 13.90 13.91 5.70
N CYS A 19 12.71 13.30 5.72
CA CYS A 19 12.52 11.93 6.23
C CYS A 19 13.30 10.88 5.41
N GLN A 20 13.48 11.08 4.10
CA GLN A 20 14.20 10.14 3.23
C GLN A 20 15.71 10.22 3.48
N VAL A 21 16.24 11.45 3.55
CA VAL A 21 17.67 11.69 3.78
C VAL A 21 18.07 11.19 5.17
N THR A 22 17.31 11.55 6.20
CA THR A 22 17.62 11.18 7.59
C THR A 22 17.53 9.69 7.85
N CYS A 23 16.56 8.99 7.24
CA CYS A 23 16.50 7.54 7.27
C CYS A 23 17.73 6.91 6.59
N LYS A 24 18.11 7.41 5.41
CA LYS A 24 19.31 6.93 4.72
C LYS A 24 20.58 7.11 5.55
N GLU A 25 20.78 8.29 6.15
CA GLU A 25 21.97 8.58 6.95
C GLU A 25 21.99 7.79 8.28
N GLU A 26 20.85 7.62 8.95
CA GLU A 26 20.74 6.83 10.19
C GLU A 26 21.12 5.36 9.95
N HIS A 27 20.67 4.77 8.83
CA HIS A 27 20.92 3.35 8.53
C HIS A 27 22.10 3.09 7.60
N GLY A 28 22.78 4.13 7.11
CA GLY A 28 23.87 4.01 6.14
C GLY A 28 23.45 3.36 4.82
N TYR A 29 22.21 3.57 4.37
CA TYR A 29 21.72 2.95 3.13
C TYR A 29 22.43 3.51 1.88
N PRO A 30 22.69 2.68 0.86
CA PRO A 30 23.29 3.15 -0.38
C PRO A 30 22.35 4.09 -1.14
N VAL A 31 22.91 4.86 -2.07
CA VAL A 31 22.14 5.79 -2.91
C VAL A 31 20.98 5.07 -3.59
N GLY A 32 19.78 5.68 -3.51
CA GLY A 32 18.55 5.13 -4.08
C GLY A 32 17.77 4.18 -3.17
N LYS A 33 18.31 3.79 -2.00
CA LYS A 33 17.60 2.98 -1.00
C LYS A 33 17.32 3.80 0.27
N THR A 34 16.13 3.62 0.83
CA THR A 34 15.67 4.27 2.06
C THR A 34 14.49 3.49 2.65
N GLY A 35 14.32 3.55 3.97
CA GLY A 35 13.18 2.98 4.69
C GLY A 35 11.87 3.76 4.51
N ILE A 36 11.93 5.00 4.03
CA ILE A 36 10.75 5.85 3.78
C ILE A 36 10.92 6.62 2.48
N LYS A 37 9.85 6.72 1.69
CA LYS A 37 9.82 7.44 0.42
C LYS A 37 8.56 8.31 0.34
N VAL A 38 8.67 9.51 -0.22
CA VAL A 38 7.49 10.35 -0.44
C VAL A 38 6.97 10.13 -1.86
N LEU A 39 5.71 9.72 -1.97
CA LEU A 39 4.99 9.61 -3.23
C LEU A 39 4.09 10.82 -3.41
N SER A 40 4.04 11.36 -4.61
CA SER A 40 3.21 12.53 -4.92
C SER A 40 2.06 12.10 -5.83
N ASP A 41 0.85 12.48 -5.47
CA ASP A 41 -0.33 12.37 -6.31
C ASP A 41 -0.75 13.77 -6.76
N GLY A 42 -0.60 14.05 -8.05
CA GLY A 42 -0.85 15.35 -8.65
C GLY A 42 0.41 16.15 -9.01
N PRO A 43 0.25 17.41 -9.46
CA PRO A 43 -1.00 18.15 -9.47
C PRO A 43 -1.98 17.69 -10.56
N TRP A 44 -3.23 17.42 -10.19
CA TRP A 44 -4.34 17.25 -11.15
C TRP A 44 -5.57 18.00 -10.66
N LYS A 45 -6.42 18.41 -11.60
CA LYS A 45 -7.56 19.29 -11.31
C LYS A 45 -8.76 18.47 -10.86
N ILE A 46 -9.31 18.78 -9.69
CA ILE A 46 -10.55 18.17 -9.21
C ILE A 46 -11.74 18.84 -9.92
N ASP A 47 -11.80 20.16 -9.84
CA ASP A 47 -12.76 21.01 -10.57
C ASP A 47 -12.31 22.47 -10.56
N GLY A 48 -13.05 23.35 -11.25
CA GLY A 48 -13.01 24.81 -11.07
C GLY A 48 -11.65 25.40 -10.69
N LYS A 49 -11.47 25.70 -9.40
CA LYS A 49 -10.23 26.21 -8.79
C LYS A 49 -9.54 25.22 -7.84
N ARG A 50 -10.07 23.99 -7.68
CA ARG A 50 -9.57 22.99 -6.74
C ARG A 50 -8.61 22.01 -7.42
N TRP A 51 -7.47 21.78 -6.78
CA TRP A 51 -6.43 20.89 -7.26
C TRP A 51 -6.11 19.84 -6.21
N ASN A 52 -5.86 18.62 -6.66
CA ASN A 52 -5.28 17.58 -5.84
C ASN A 52 -3.75 17.65 -5.99
N TRP A 53 -3.06 17.78 -4.86
CA TRP A 53 -1.61 17.69 -4.80
C TRP A 53 -1.20 17.16 -3.42
N ASN A 54 -1.39 15.85 -3.22
CA ASN A 54 -1.08 15.21 -1.95
C ASN A 54 0.30 14.56 -2.01
N HIS A 55 1.01 14.59 -0.89
CA HIS A 55 2.30 13.95 -0.72
C HIS A 55 2.22 12.93 0.42
N PHE A 56 2.52 11.68 0.11
CA PHE A 56 2.37 10.54 1.00
C PHE A 56 3.75 9.96 1.33
N PRO A 57 4.29 10.22 2.54
CA PRO A 57 5.43 9.48 3.05
C PRO A 57 5.01 8.03 3.31
N VAL A 58 5.48 7.10 2.48
CA VAL A 58 5.20 5.66 2.62
C VAL A 58 6.46 4.92 3.07
N LEU A 59 6.27 3.94 3.94
CA LEU A 59 7.34 3.08 4.41
C LEU A 59 7.66 2.02 3.36
N THR A 60 8.94 1.72 3.20
CA THR A 60 9.42 0.61 2.37
C THR A 60 9.71 -0.61 3.24
N ASP A 61 10.00 -1.73 2.59
CA ASP A 61 10.42 -2.99 3.25
C ASP A 61 11.74 -2.86 4.04
N LEU A 62 12.46 -1.73 3.91
CA LEU A 62 13.66 -1.43 4.69
C LEU A 62 13.35 -0.72 6.02
N CYS A 63 12.10 -0.33 6.28
CA CYS A 63 11.76 0.32 7.54
C CYS A 63 11.71 -0.67 8.70
N ASP A 64 12.53 -0.44 9.72
CA ASP A 64 12.59 -1.20 10.97
C ASP A 64 12.06 -0.40 12.18
N LEU A 65 11.39 0.74 11.93
CA LEU A 65 11.01 1.74 12.93
C LEU A 65 12.19 2.30 13.75
N CYS A 66 13.40 2.31 13.17
CA CYS A 66 14.63 2.66 13.85
C CYS A 66 14.79 1.88 15.17
N ALA A 67 14.80 0.55 15.09
CA ALA A 67 14.75 -0.34 16.26
C ALA A 67 15.89 -0.06 17.27
N GLU A 68 17.10 0.22 16.78
CA GLU A 68 18.24 0.59 17.64
C GLU A 68 17.97 1.91 18.39
N ARG A 69 17.46 2.90 17.67
CA ARG A 69 17.25 4.27 18.16
C ARG A 69 16.11 4.32 19.18
N THR A 70 15.01 3.66 18.86
CA THR A 70 13.85 3.50 19.75
C THR A 70 14.16 2.62 20.96
N GLY A 71 15.01 1.61 20.82
CA GLY A 71 15.54 0.82 21.94
C GLY A 71 16.33 1.65 22.96
N ARG A 72 16.84 2.83 22.58
CA ARG A 72 17.51 3.80 23.46
C ARG A 72 16.59 4.91 23.97
N GLY A 73 15.27 4.78 23.78
CA GLY A 73 14.28 5.78 24.20
C GLY A 73 14.27 7.05 23.35
N ARG A 74 14.82 7.02 22.14
CA ARG A 74 14.77 8.13 21.18
C ARG A 74 13.69 7.86 20.12
N GLU A 75 13.15 8.92 19.54
CA GLU A 75 12.21 8.79 18.42
C GLU A 75 12.91 8.32 17.14
N PRO A 76 12.19 7.67 16.20
CA PRO A 76 12.72 7.38 14.88
C PRO A 76 13.26 8.62 14.17
N SER A 77 14.31 8.45 13.36
CA SER A 77 15.01 9.57 12.73
C SER A 77 14.09 10.41 11.82
N CYS A 78 13.21 9.75 11.07
CA CYS A 78 12.22 10.42 10.22
C CYS A 78 11.16 11.22 10.97
N VAL A 79 10.81 10.82 12.20
CA VAL A 79 9.90 11.55 13.10
C VAL A 79 10.61 12.79 13.62
N HIS A 80 11.80 12.60 14.19
CA HIS A 80 12.59 13.66 14.80
C HIS A 80 12.95 14.80 13.82
N HIS A 81 13.15 14.48 12.55
CA HIS A 81 13.56 15.44 11.51
C HIS A 81 12.42 15.87 10.57
N CYS A 82 11.16 15.57 10.91
CA CYS A 82 10.03 16.01 10.10
C CYS A 82 9.83 17.54 10.23
N LEU A 83 10.18 18.29 9.18
CA LEU A 83 10.06 19.76 9.18
C LEU A 83 8.62 20.26 9.37
N ALA A 84 7.62 19.48 8.95
CA ALA A 84 6.21 19.80 9.07
C ALA A 84 5.56 19.17 10.33
N ASN A 85 6.31 18.39 11.11
CA ASN A 85 5.82 17.65 12.28
C ASN A 85 4.57 16.79 11.99
N VAL A 86 4.58 16.08 10.85
CA VAL A 86 3.43 15.28 10.37
C VAL A 86 3.56 13.78 10.59
N ILE A 87 4.68 13.31 11.13
CA ILE A 87 4.94 11.88 11.37
C ILE A 87 4.97 11.66 12.89
N SER A 88 4.14 10.76 13.41
CA SER A 88 4.11 10.38 14.82
C SER A 88 4.47 8.91 15.00
N TYR A 89 5.27 8.60 16.03
CA TYR A 89 5.60 7.23 16.43
C TYR A 89 4.91 6.87 17.74
N GLY A 90 4.55 5.59 17.90
CA GLY A 90 3.92 5.09 19.11
C GLY A 90 3.33 3.69 18.92
N THR A 91 2.60 3.22 19.93
CA THR A 91 1.86 1.97 19.82
C THR A 91 0.69 2.14 18.86
N VAL A 92 0.31 1.06 18.17
CA VAL A 92 -0.84 1.06 17.25
C VAL A 92 -2.13 1.48 17.97
N GLU A 93 -2.28 1.13 19.24
CA GLU A 93 -3.45 1.52 20.04
C GLU A 93 -3.50 3.03 20.33
N GLU A 94 -2.37 3.64 20.67
CA GLU A 94 -2.31 5.09 20.90
C GLU A 94 -2.50 5.86 19.59
N LEU A 95 -1.89 5.37 18.51
CA LEU A 95 -1.95 6.00 17.19
C LEU A 95 -3.34 5.87 16.56
N SER A 96 -4.05 4.75 16.76
CA SER A 96 -5.41 4.60 16.24
C SER A 96 -6.39 5.59 16.88
N LYS A 97 -6.24 5.86 18.18
CA LYS A 97 -7.01 6.91 18.89
C LYS A 97 -6.71 8.31 18.37
N LYS A 98 -5.49 8.57 17.87
CA LYS A 98 -5.14 9.84 17.21
C LYS A 98 -5.73 9.92 15.80
N LEU A 99 -5.64 8.84 15.04
CA LEU A 99 -6.21 8.71 13.70
C LEU A 99 -7.73 8.97 13.70
N ASP A 100 -8.45 8.46 14.69
CA ASP A 100 -9.90 8.69 14.82
C ASP A 100 -10.29 10.17 14.96
N ARG A 101 -9.39 11.01 15.48
CA ARG A 101 -9.65 12.43 15.73
C ARG A 101 -9.49 13.31 14.49
N LYS A 102 -8.76 12.86 13.47
CA LYS A 102 -8.42 13.69 12.32
C LYS A 102 -8.37 12.88 11.02
N PRO A 103 -9.10 13.30 9.96
CA PRO A 103 -8.97 12.69 8.64
C PRO A 103 -7.63 13.07 7.98
N LYS A 104 -7.38 12.54 6.79
CA LYS A 104 -6.15 12.78 6.01
C LYS A 104 -4.87 12.29 6.70
N GLN A 105 -4.99 11.17 7.38
CA GLN A 105 -3.86 10.46 7.96
C GLN A 105 -3.92 8.98 7.58
N PHE A 106 -2.80 8.29 7.64
CA PHE A 106 -2.76 6.83 7.55
C PHE A 106 -1.76 6.27 8.56
N LEU A 107 -2.14 5.14 9.15
CA LEU A 107 -1.34 4.39 10.11
C LEU A 107 -0.62 3.26 9.38
N MET A 108 0.71 3.24 9.46
CA MET A 108 1.55 2.20 8.88
C MET A 108 2.26 1.41 9.97
N VAL A 109 2.14 0.08 9.89
CA VAL A 109 2.94 -0.86 10.68
C VAL A 109 3.89 -1.56 9.69
N PRO A 110 5.17 -1.15 9.62
CA PRO A 110 6.10 -1.74 8.68
C PRO A 110 6.53 -3.14 9.14
N GLN A 111 6.88 -3.99 8.17
CA GLN A 111 7.58 -5.24 8.41
C GLN A 111 8.95 -5.12 7.75
N TYR A 112 10.01 -5.14 8.56
CA TYR A 112 11.37 -5.15 8.04
C TYR A 112 11.62 -6.45 7.26
N ASN A 113 12.12 -6.32 6.04
CA ASN A 113 12.47 -7.39 5.11
C ASN A 113 11.46 -8.55 5.10
N PRO A 114 10.24 -8.34 4.58
CA PRO A 114 9.13 -9.28 4.75
C PRO A 114 9.36 -10.61 4.04
N LEU A 115 10.18 -10.66 2.98
CA LEU A 115 10.53 -11.91 2.30
C LEU A 115 11.40 -12.80 3.18
N GLU A 116 12.40 -12.23 3.85
CA GLU A 116 13.20 -12.97 4.83
C GLU A 116 12.36 -13.38 6.03
N ALA A 117 11.49 -12.49 6.54
CA ALA A 117 10.65 -12.76 7.69
C ALA A 117 9.59 -13.86 7.45
N LYS A 118 9.01 -13.93 6.25
CA LYS A 118 7.99 -14.93 5.89
C LYS A 118 8.59 -16.28 5.49
N GLY A 119 9.87 -16.32 5.14
CA GLY A 119 10.54 -17.51 4.61
C GLY A 119 10.12 -17.87 3.18
N ALA A 120 10.59 -19.02 2.70
CA ALA A 120 10.26 -19.49 1.35
C ALA A 120 8.74 -19.71 1.21
N PHE A 121 8.17 -19.21 0.10
CA PHE A 121 6.77 -19.46 -0.21
C PHE A 121 6.54 -20.97 -0.35
N VAL A 122 5.74 -21.54 0.55
CA VAL A 122 5.29 -22.93 0.48
C VAL A 122 3.83 -22.91 0.01
N PRO A 123 3.52 -23.35 -1.22
CA PRO A 123 2.15 -23.44 -1.69
C PRO A 123 1.36 -24.38 -0.77
N SER A 124 0.33 -23.85 -0.09
CA SER A 124 -0.52 -24.65 0.81
C SER A 124 -1.46 -25.60 0.08
N ARG A 125 -1.69 -25.40 -1.23
CA ARG A 125 -2.46 -26.30 -2.11
C ARG A 125 -1.77 -26.49 -3.46
N LYS A 126 -1.06 -27.62 -3.64
CA LYS A 126 -0.40 -27.97 -4.91
C LYS A 126 -1.38 -28.41 -6.03
N SER A 127 -2.68 -28.61 -5.75
CA SER A 127 -3.61 -29.28 -6.67
C SER A 127 -4.93 -28.56 -6.97
N ALA A 128 -5.18 -27.37 -6.43
CA ALA A 128 -6.51 -26.74 -6.55
C ALA A 128 -6.79 -26.10 -7.94
N HIS A 129 -5.76 -25.79 -8.72
CA HIS A 129 -5.91 -25.15 -10.02
C HIS A 129 -5.22 -25.97 -11.11
N ARG A 130 -5.88 -27.03 -11.60
CA ARG A 130 -5.63 -27.51 -12.96
C ARG A 130 -6.55 -26.68 -13.86
N ALA A 131 -5.98 -25.77 -14.67
CA ALA A 131 -6.73 -25.25 -15.80
C ALA A 131 -7.23 -26.45 -16.61
N ALA A 132 -8.52 -26.48 -16.97
CA ALA A 132 -9.05 -27.54 -17.80
C ALA A 132 -8.23 -27.62 -19.10
N HIS A 133 -7.84 -28.82 -19.52
CA HIS A 133 -7.17 -29.01 -20.79
C HIS A 133 -8.14 -28.61 -21.92
N ILE A 134 -7.85 -27.51 -22.62
CA ILE A 134 -8.64 -27.01 -23.74
C ILE A 134 -7.96 -27.45 -25.03
N GLU A 135 -8.61 -28.31 -25.82
CA GLU A 135 -8.21 -28.53 -27.21
C GLU A 135 -8.84 -27.44 -28.09
N VAL A 136 -8.01 -26.60 -28.70
CA VAL A 136 -8.45 -25.52 -29.60
C VAL A 136 -8.57 -26.07 -31.01
N GLN A 137 -9.80 -26.24 -31.52
CA GLN A 137 -10.06 -26.75 -32.87
C GLN A 137 -10.24 -25.65 -33.94
N GLY A 138 -10.00 -24.37 -33.63
CA GLY A 138 -9.95 -23.31 -34.64
C GLY A 138 -9.91 -21.88 -34.07
N THR A 139 -9.03 -21.03 -34.60
CA THR A 139 -8.88 -19.63 -34.19
C THR A 139 -9.73 -18.70 -35.05
N GLY A 140 -11.03 -18.62 -34.77
CA GLY A 140 -11.93 -17.66 -35.43
C GLY A 140 -11.88 -16.27 -34.80
N LYS A 141 -11.97 -16.20 -33.46
CA LYS A 141 -11.70 -15.07 -32.56
C LYS A 141 -12.00 -15.57 -31.15
N ALA A 142 -11.09 -15.34 -30.20
CA ALA A 142 -11.32 -15.66 -28.80
C ALA A 142 -10.79 -14.51 -27.94
N SER A 143 -11.64 -13.93 -27.10
CA SER A 143 -11.23 -13.02 -26.04
C SER A 143 -11.39 -13.76 -24.71
N TYR A 144 -10.27 -13.92 -24.01
CA TYR A 144 -10.23 -14.65 -22.74
C TYR A 144 -10.11 -13.65 -21.59
N ALA A 145 -11.18 -13.44 -20.83
CA ALA A 145 -11.14 -12.75 -19.54
C ALA A 145 -11.05 -13.79 -18.41
N VAL A 146 -10.00 -14.63 -18.41
CA VAL A 146 -9.79 -15.63 -17.36
C VAL A 146 -9.00 -14.99 -16.22
N HIS A 147 -9.69 -14.35 -15.28
CA HIS A 147 -9.07 -13.85 -14.05
C HIS A 147 -9.35 -14.73 -12.83
N ARG A 148 -10.31 -15.65 -12.89
CA ARG A 148 -10.63 -16.58 -11.79
C ARG A 148 -10.91 -17.99 -12.29
N HIS A 149 -10.62 -18.98 -11.44
CA HIS A 149 -10.76 -20.40 -11.76
C HIS A 149 -12.22 -20.87 -11.95
N ASP A 150 -13.17 -20.08 -11.48
CA ASP A 150 -14.61 -20.32 -11.45
C ASP A 150 -15.35 -19.53 -12.53
N THR A 151 -14.64 -18.75 -13.35
CA THR A 151 -15.24 -18.06 -14.49
C THR A 151 -15.68 -19.08 -15.53
N LYS A 152 -16.99 -19.20 -15.75
CA LYS A 152 -17.56 -20.06 -16.79
C LYS A 152 -17.07 -19.56 -18.15
N VAL A 153 -16.37 -20.43 -18.88
CA VAL A 153 -15.90 -20.15 -20.24
C VAL A 153 -17.01 -20.53 -21.22
N GLY A 154 -17.49 -19.56 -21.99
CA GLY A 154 -18.46 -19.74 -23.06
C GLY A 154 -18.32 -18.60 -24.07
N GLU A 155 -18.94 -18.74 -25.24
CA GLU A 155 -19.05 -17.64 -26.20
C GLU A 155 -19.96 -16.57 -25.61
N ILE A 156 -19.40 -15.41 -25.27
CA ILE A 156 -20.15 -14.19 -25.00
C ILE A 156 -20.45 -13.52 -26.33
N ASP A 157 -21.72 -13.49 -26.73
CA ASP A 157 -22.17 -12.59 -27.79
C ASP A 157 -22.17 -11.16 -27.22
N GLU A 158 -21.50 -10.23 -27.90
CA GLU A 158 -21.33 -8.85 -27.43
C GLU A 158 -22.65 -8.09 -27.26
N THR A 159 -23.78 -8.58 -27.82
CA THR A 159 -25.10 -7.96 -27.63
C THR A 159 -25.75 -8.30 -26.29
N ALA A 160 -25.37 -9.42 -25.66
CA ALA A 160 -25.96 -9.88 -24.40
C ALA A 160 -25.54 -9.06 -23.16
N VAL A 161 -24.52 -8.20 -23.29
CA VAL A 161 -24.03 -7.33 -22.20
C VAL A 161 -24.88 -6.07 -22.03
N LEU A 162 -25.70 -5.71 -23.02
CA LEU A 162 -26.44 -4.45 -23.04
C LEU A 162 -27.88 -4.54 -22.50
N GLU A 163 -28.42 -5.73 -22.26
CA GLU A 163 -29.82 -5.92 -21.83
C GLU A 163 -29.99 -6.76 -20.55
N GLY A 164 -28.98 -6.82 -19.69
CA GLY A 164 -29.06 -7.47 -18.38
C GLY A 164 -29.16 -6.46 -17.24
N GLU A 165 -30.33 -6.39 -16.58
CA GLU A 165 -30.57 -5.66 -15.33
C GLU A 165 -29.40 -5.78 -14.34
N GLN A 166 -28.93 -4.64 -13.84
CA GLN A 166 -27.99 -4.62 -12.73
C GLN A 166 -28.65 -5.31 -11.53
N PRO A 167 -28.03 -6.36 -10.94
CA PRO A 167 -28.55 -6.92 -9.71
C PRO A 167 -28.49 -5.82 -8.64
N THR A 168 -29.66 -5.41 -8.15
CA THR A 168 -29.79 -4.52 -7.00
C THR A 168 -29.09 -5.18 -5.81
N SER A 169 -27.89 -4.72 -5.47
CA SER A 169 -27.27 -5.09 -4.20
C SER A 169 -27.99 -4.31 -3.10
N ALA A 170 -29.09 -4.86 -2.60
CA ALA A 170 -29.53 -4.56 -1.25
C ALA A 170 -28.41 -5.03 -0.30
N CYS A 171 -27.67 -4.08 0.25
CA CYS A 171 -26.95 -4.30 1.50
C CYS A 171 -27.99 -4.15 2.61
N GLU A 172 -28.38 -5.26 3.20
CA GLU A 172 -28.88 -5.29 4.59
C GLU A 172 -27.69 -5.47 5.54
#